data_AF-A0A355ICS5-F1
#
_entry.id   AF-A0A355ICS5-F1
#
_cell.length_a   1.000
_cell.length_b   1.000
_cell.length_c   1.000
_cell.angle_alpha   90.00
_cell.angle_beta   90.00
_cell.angle_gamma   90.00
#
_symmetry.space_group_name_H-M   'P 1'
#
loop_
_entity.id
_entity.type
_entity.pdbx_description
1 polymer ?
#
loop_
_entity_poly.entity_id
_entity_poly.type
_entity_poly.pdbx_seq_one_letter_code
_entity_poly.pdbx_strand_id
1 'polypeptide(L)'
;MHPYDWRIVYREINDNTFELDITECGMKKLAHDFDADGMLPGICRMDYLLSHLMKNGFERTKTLGDGDNCCNCRYHIVGTCEWSPEKGFEGRK
;
A
#
# COMPACT_ATOMS: atom_id res chain seq x y z
N MET A 1 6.47 12.42 -18.78
CA MET A 1 6.37 11.47 -17.66
C MET A 1 7.46 11.86 -16.67
N HIS A 2 7.10 12.14 -15.42
CA HIS A 2 8.00 12.55 -14.36
C HIS A 2 8.74 11.31 -13.79
N PRO A 3 10.01 11.41 -13.34
CA PRO A 3 10.76 10.27 -12.80
C PRO A 3 10.04 9.54 -11.65
N TYR A 4 9.36 10.31 -10.80
CA TYR A 4 8.58 9.79 -9.67
C TYR A 4 7.11 9.49 -9.98
N ASP A 5 6.71 9.43 -11.26
CA ASP A 5 5.37 8.99 -11.63
C ASP A 5 5.09 7.58 -11.11
N TRP A 6 3.85 7.39 -10.65
CA TRP A 6 3.32 6.10 -10.25
C TRP A 6 2.69 5.42 -11.45
N ARG A 7 2.82 4.10 -11.53
CA ARG A 7 2.08 3.28 -12.51
C ARG A 7 1.11 2.40 -11.77
N ILE A 8 -0.18 2.64 -12.00
CA ILE A 8 -1.28 2.02 -11.27
C ILE A 8 -2.27 1.43 -12.27
N VAL A 9 -2.69 0.19 -12.03
CA VAL A 9 -3.81 -0.45 -12.73
C VAL A 9 -5.00 -0.49 -11.80
N TYR A 10 -6.09 0.17 -12.17
CA TYR A 10 -7.36 0.16 -11.44
C TYR A 10 -8.26 -0.97 -11.91
N ARG A 11 -8.93 -1.64 -10.97
CA ARG A 11 -9.99 -2.61 -11.26
C ARG A 11 -11.17 -2.39 -10.32
N GLU A 12 -12.35 -2.25 -10.89
CA GLU A 12 -13.60 -2.27 -10.15
C GLU A 12 -14.04 -3.72 -9.89
N ILE A 13 -14.39 -4.05 -8.65
CA ILE A 13 -14.85 -5.39 -8.28
C ILE A 13 -16.38 -5.39 -8.06
N ASN A 14 -16.88 -4.38 -7.34
CA ASN A 14 -18.30 -4.11 -7.10
C ASN A 14 -18.47 -2.72 -6.48
N ASP A 15 -19.72 -2.31 -6.21
CA ASP A 15 -20.11 -1.03 -5.61
C ASP A 15 -19.37 -0.67 -4.31
N ASN A 16 -18.83 -1.65 -3.58
CA ASN A 16 -18.10 -1.42 -2.34
C ASN A 16 -16.59 -1.67 -2.45
N THR A 17 -16.11 -2.30 -3.52
CA THR A 17 -14.75 -2.86 -3.57
C THR A 17 -14.04 -2.53 -4.88
N PHE A 18 -12.80 -2.07 -4.77
CA PHE A 18 -11.91 -1.86 -5.91
C PHE A 18 -10.48 -2.28 -5.57
N GLU A 19 -9.70 -2.53 -6.61
CA GLU A 19 -8.30 -2.91 -6.50
C GLU A 19 -7.39 -1.94 -7.26
N LEU A 20 -6.19 -1.74 -6.74
CA LEU A 20 -5.11 -0.98 -7.34
C LEU A 20 -3.85 -1.85 -7.36
N ASP A 21 -3.38 -2.23 -8.55
CA ASP A 21 -2.04 -2.80 -8.71
C ASP A 21 -1.05 -1.68 -9.02
N ILE A 22 -0.19 -1.38 -8.07
CA ILE A 22 0.88 -0.39 -8.23
C ILE A 22 2.13 -1.13 -8.69
N THR A 23 2.57 -0.87 -9.93
CA THR A 23 3.75 -1.50 -10.54
C THR A 23 4.97 -0.58 -10.54
N GLU A 24 4.76 0.72 -10.41
CA GLU A 24 5.82 1.70 -10.13
C GLU A 24 5.35 2.67 -9.04
N CYS A 25 6.20 2.95 -8.05
CA CYS A 25 5.88 3.80 -6.90
C CYS A 25 6.91 4.92 -6.76
N GLY A 26 6.45 6.17 -6.79
CA GLY A 26 7.30 7.35 -6.62
C GLY A 26 7.98 7.41 -5.25
N MET A 27 7.31 6.98 -4.18
CA MET A 27 7.89 6.95 -2.82
C MET A 27 9.07 5.99 -2.73
N LYS A 28 8.98 4.82 -3.39
CA LYS A 28 10.09 3.86 -3.45
C LYS A 28 11.28 4.44 -4.21
N LYS A 29 11.04 5.02 -5.38
CA LYS A 29 12.09 5.66 -6.20
C LYS A 29 12.79 6.77 -5.40
N LEU A 30 12.01 7.62 -4.73
CA LEU A 30 12.53 8.71 -3.90
C LEU A 30 13.31 8.18 -2.69
N ALA A 31 12.80 7.18 -1.97
CA ALA A 31 13.51 6.59 -0.83
C ALA A 31 14.86 6.01 -1.28
N HIS A 32 14.91 5.36 -2.44
CA HIS A 32 16.14 4.82 -3.00
C HIS A 32 17.17 5.92 -3.36
N ASP A 33 16.73 7.00 -4.02
CA ASP A 33 17.60 8.13 -4.38
C ASP A 33 18.27 8.80 -3.16
N PHE A 34 17.63 8.70 -1.99
CA PHE A 34 18.12 9.26 -0.72
C PHE A 34 18.74 8.21 0.21
N ASP A 35 18.97 6.97 -0.25
CA ASP A 35 19.49 5.86 0.57
C ASP A 35 18.67 5.61 1.86
N ALA A 36 17.35 5.73 1.73
CA ALA A 36 16.37 5.67 2.82
C ALA A 36 15.37 4.50 2.66
N ASP A 37 15.74 3.46 1.93
CA ASP A 37 14.91 2.27 1.70
C ASP A 37 14.42 1.61 3.01
N GLY A 38 15.19 1.75 4.10
CA GLY A 38 14.81 1.28 5.44
C GLY A 38 13.53 1.90 6.02
N MET A 39 13.03 3.01 5.45
CA MET A 39 11.75 3.62 5.85
C MET A 39 10.52 2.97 5.20
N LEU A 40 10.71 2.24 4.09
CA LEU A 40 9.61 1.67 3.31
C LEU A 40 8.69 0.73 4.11
N PRO A 41 9.20 -0.13 5.03
CA PRO A 41 8.33 -0.93 5.89
C PRO A 41 7.38 -0.10 6.76
N GLY A 42 7.73 1.12 7.14
CA GLY A 42 6.82 2.02 7.86
C GLY A 42 5.86 2.72 6.90
N ILE A 43 6.40 3.35 5.86
CA ILE A 43 5.63 4.15 4.88
C ILE A 43 4.56 3.29 4.20
N CYS A 44 4.92 2.10 3.74
CA CYS A 44 4.00 1.22 3.03
C CYS A 44 2.86 0.70 3.92
N ARG A 45 2.93 0.80 5.24
CA ARG A 45 1.88 0.31 6.16
C ARG A 45 0.92 1.39 6.62
N MET A 46 1.17 2.63 6.20
CA MET A 46 0.27 3.75 6.45
C MET A 46 -1.13 3.53 5.86
N ASP A 47 -1.25 2.75 4.78
CA ASP A 47 -2.55 2.38 4.20
C ASP A 47 -3.48 1.69 5.21
N TYR A 48 -2.94 0.82 6.07
CA TYR A 48 -3.71 0.13 7.11
C TYR A 48 -4.20 1.12 8.18
N LEU A 49 -3.34 2.05 8.60
CA LEU A 49 -3.70 3.11 9.56
C LEU A 49 -4.80 4.01 8.99
N LEU A 50 -4.59 4.52 7.78
CA LEU A 50 -5.54 5.43 7.13
C LEU A 50 -6.89 4.74 6.92
N SER A 51 -6.90 3.49 6.42
CA SER A 51 -8.13 2.74 6.22
C SER A 51 -8.87 2.46 7.52
N HIS A 52 -8.15 2.15 8.60
CA HIS A 52 -8.73 2.00 9.94
C HIS A 52 -9.41 3.29 10.41
N LEU A 53 -8.72 4.44 10.30
CA LEU A 53 -9.25 5.74 10.72
C LEU A 53 -10.46 6.17 9.88
N MET A 54 -10.45 5.85 8.58
CA MET A 54 -11.51 6.21 7.64
C MET A 54 -12.72 5.25 7.69
N LYS A 55 -12.62 4.14 8.44
CA LYS A 55 -13.63 3.05 8.46
C LYS A 55 -13.83 2.39 7.09
N ASN A 56 -12.70 2.23 6.39
CA ASN A 56 -12.59 1.48 5.15
C ASN A 56 -12.02 0.08 5.46
N GLY A 57 -12.22 -0.86 4.54
CA GLY A 57 -11.45 -2.10 4.53
C GLY A 57 -10.21 -1.98 3.65
N PHE A 58 -9.12 -2.63 4.04
CA PHE A 58 -7.89 -2.69 3.24
C PHE A 58 -7.19 -4.03 3.40
N GLU A 59 -6.81 -4.62 2.26
CA GLU A 59 -6.11 -5.89 2.18
C GLU A 59 -4.98 -5.78 1.16
N ARG A 60 -3.87 -6.45 1.45
CA ARG A 60 -2.70 -6.57 0.57
C ARG A 60 -1.90 -7.80 0.95
N THR A 61 -1.16 -8.36 -0.02
CA THR A 61 -0.23 -9.47 0.21
C THR A 61 1.15 -9.29 -0.44
N LYS A 62 1.29 -8.30 -1.34
CA LYS A 62 2.51 -7.95 -2.06
C LYS A 62 2.78 -6.47 -1.90
N THR A 63 4.04 -6.09 -1.67
CA THR A 63 4.46 -4.70 -1.54
C THR A 63 5.79 -4.43 -2.26
N LEU A 64 5.80 -3.41 -3.13
CA LEU A 64 7.03 -2.99 -3.84
C LEU A 64 8.19 -2.63 -2.89
N GLY A 65 7.89 -2.07 -1.72
CA GLY A 65 8.86 -1.72 -0.68
C GLY A 65 9.43 -2.94 0.06
N ASP A 66 8.76 -4.09 -0.01
CA ASP A 66 9.21 -5.36 0.56
C ASP A 66 9.99 -6.21 -0.47
N GLY A 67 10.12 -5.71 -1.71
CA GLY A 67 10.80 -6.41 -2.81
C GLY A 67 9.87 -7.17 -3.76
N ASP A 68 8.55 -7.11 -3.59
CA ASP A 68 7.62 -7.72 -4.54
C ASP A 68 7.57 -6.98 -5.88
N ASN A 69 6.88 -7.59 -6.85
CA ASN A 69 6.73 -7.03 -8.19
C ASN A 69 5.58 -6.00 -8.33
N CYS A 70 4.72 -5.88 -7.33
CA CYS A 70 3.67 -4.86 -7.26
C CYS A 70 3.19 -4.64 -5.82
N CYS A 71 2.43 -3.56 -5.60
CA CYS A 71 1.49 -3.48 -4.47
C CYS A 71 0.11 -3.90 -4.97
N ASN A 72 -0.45 -5.00 -4.47
CA ASN A 72 -1.78 -5.50 -4.88
C ASN A 72 -2.88 -5.04 -3.90
N CYS A 73 -3.08 -3.72 -3.84
CA CYS A 73 -3.98 -3.12 -2.88
C CYS A 73 -5.45 -3.44 -3.21
N ARG A 74 -6.20 -3.92 -2.22
CA ARG A 74 -7.65 -4.07 -2.27
C ARG A 74 -8.30 -3.17 -1.23
N TYR A 75 -9.19 -2.29 -1.67
CA TYR A 75 -9.90 -1.34 -0.82
C TYR A 75 -11.39 -1.68 -0.79
N HIS A 76 -11.99 -1.47 0.39
CA HIS A 76 -13.43 -1.50 0.60
C HIS A 76 -13.89 -0.13 1.07
N ILE A 77 -14.81 0.50 0.33
CA ILE A 77 -15.33 1.85 0.62
C ILE A 77 -15.96 1.90 2.01
N VAL A 78 -16.74 0.88 2.36
CA VAL A 78 -17.23 0.64 3.71
C VAL A 78 -16.67 -0.69 4.19
N GLY A 79 -16.02 -0.70 5.35
CA GLY A 79 -15.45 -1.91 5.91
C GLY A 79 -14.72 -1.69 7.22
N THR A 80 -13.88 -2.64 7.57
CA THR A 80 -12.99 -2.56 8.73
C THR A 80 -11.58 -2.93 8.32
N CYS A 81 -10.60 -2.28 8.93
CA CYS A 81 -9.19 -2.58 8.76
C CYS A 81 -8.56 -2.67 10.16
N GLU A 82 -7.90 -3.79 10.47
CA GLU A 82 -7.25 -3.97 11.77
C GLU A 82 -6.03 -3.06 11.87
N TRP A 83 -6.01 -2.16 12.85
CA TRP A 83 -4.83 -1.40 13.23
C TRP A 83 -4.29 -1.91 14.57
N SER A 84 -3.20 -2.68 14.51
CA SER A 84 -2.54 -3.26 15.69
C SER A 84 -1.02 -3.13 15.55
N PRO A 85 -0.48 -1.91 15.62
CA PRO A 85 0.97 -1.67 15.48
C PRO A 85 1.79 -2.46 16.51
N GLU A 86 1.21 -2.78 17.67
CA GLU A 86 1.80 -3.59 18.73
C GLU A 86 2.08 -5.04 18.32
N LYS A 87 1.38 -5.57 17.31
CA LYS A 87 1.63 -6.91 16.75
C LYS A 87 2.74 -6.92 15.70
N GLY A 88 3.34 -5.76 15.42
CA GLY A 88 4.33 -5.58 14.37
C GLY A 88 3.75 -5.62 12.96
N PHE A 89 4.61 -5.35 11.97
CA PHE A 89 4.23 -5.26 10.55
C PHE A 89 4.87 -6.31 9.66
N GLU A 90 5.69 -7.22 10.21
CA GLU A 90 6.40 -8.24 9.42
C GLU A 90 5.45 -9.18 8.65
N GLY A 91 4.31 -9.53 9.25
CA GLY A 91 3.29 -10.40 8.67
C GLY A 91 2.20 -9.68 7.87
N ARG A 92 2.16 -8.35 7.91
CA ARG A 92 1.21 -7.55 7.13
C ARG A 92 1.99 -7.03 5.92
N LYS A 93 1.84 -7.62 4.74
CA LYS A 93 2.58 -7.20 3.54
C LYS A 93 1.67 -6.49 2.57
#